data_AF-Q15B56-F1
#
_entry.id   AF-Q15B56-F1
#
_cell.length_a   1.000
_cell.length_b   1.000
_cell.length_c   1.000
_cell.angle_alpha   90.00
_cell.angle_beta   90.00
_cell.angle_gamma   90.00
#
_symmetry.space_group_name_H-M   'P 1'
#
loop_
_entity.id
_entity.type
_entity.pdbx_description
1 polymer ?
#
loop_
_entity_poly.entity_id
_entity_poly.type
_entity_poly.pdbx_seq_one_letter_code
_entity_poly.pdbx_strand_id
1 'polypeptide(L)'
;DVQGKNVLTNFWGMNLTTDKVRYIVRRWLTLIEAHVDVKTTDNYTLRMFCIAFTKRRPNQVKRTCYAQSSQIRQIRRKMREIMVNQATTCDLKD
;
A
#
# COMPACT_ATOMS: atom_id res chain seq x y z
N ASP A 1 -27.86 3.69 -5.08
CA ASP A 1 -29.18 3.62 -5.74
C ASP A 1 -30.11 2.78 -4.88
N VAL A 2 -31.39 3.12 -4.79
CA VAL A 2 -32.36 2.39 -3.96
C VAL A 2 -33.45 1.83 -4.85
N GLN A 3 -33.48 0.50 -4.97
CA GLN A 3 -34.43 -0.24 -5.78
C GLN A 3 -35.42 -0.96 -4.88
N GLY A 4 -36.54 -0.30 -4.59
CA GLY A 4 -37.53 -0.79 -3.64
C GLY A 4 -36.95 -0.89 -2.23
N LYS A 5 -36.69 -2.12 -1.76
CA LYS A 5 -36.06 -2.40 -0.45
C LYS A 5 -34.55 -2.66 -0.53
N ASN A 6 -33.96 -2.64 -1.73
CA ASN A 6 -32.55 -2.93 -1.93
C ASN A 6 -31.74 -1.64 -2.08
N VAL A 7 -30.60 -1.55 -1.40
CA VAL A 7 -29.68 -0.41 -1.51
C VAL A 7 -28.39 -0.87 -2.18
N LEU A 8 -28.14 -0.36 -3.38
CA LEU A 8 -26.89 -0.60 -4.11
C LEU A 8 -25.78 0.27 -3.50
N THR A 9 -24.69 -0.37 -3.11
CA THR A 9 -23.47 0.25 -2.57
C THR A 9 -22.36 0.21 -3.62
N ASN A 10 -21.44 1.17 -3.55
CA ASN A 10 -20.25 1.21 -4.40
C ASN A 10 -19.00 1.27 -3.51
N PHE A 11 -17.84 0.93 -4.08
CA PHE A 11 -16.58 1.07 -3.40
C PHE A 11 -16.30 2.54 -3.07
N TRP A 12 -16.03 2.81 -1.79
CA TRP A 12 -15.63 4.14 -1.30
C TRP A 12 -14.15 4.18 -0.92
N GLY A 13 -13.63 3.09 -0.35
CA GLY A 13 -12.27 3.02 0.11
C GLY A 13 -11.98 1.72 0.87
N MET A 14 -10.70 1.50 1.14
CA MET A 14 -10.20 0.32 1.85
C MET A 14 -9.19 0.75 2.90
N ASN A 15 -9.31 0.19 4.11
CA ASN A 15 -8.35 0.38 5.20
C ASN A 15 -7.99 -0.98 5.81
N LEU A 16 -6.75 -1.11 6.29
CA LEU A 16 -6.38 -2.23 7.15
C LEU A 16 -6.96 -2.03 8.54
N THR A 17 -7.35 -3.12 9.17
CA THR A 17 -7.81 -3.12 10.57
C THR A 17 -6.66 -2.75 11.51
N THR A 18 -6.98 -2.12 12.65
CA THR A 18 -5.99 -1.56 13.56
C THR A 18 -5.10 -2.64 14.20
N ASP A 19 -5.67 -3.80 14.49
CA ASP A 19 -4.97 -5.01 14.94
C ASP A 19 -3.96 -5.49 13.89
N LYS A 20 -4.33 -5.51 12.60
CA LYS A 20 -3.43 -5.92 11.52
C LYS A 20 -2.27 -4.95 11.36
N VAL A 21 -2.54 -3.65 11.35
CA VAL A 21 -1.47 -2.62 11.26
C VAL A 21 -0.48 -2.79 12.42
N ARG A 22 -0.99 -2.92 13.64
CA ARG A 22 -0.16 -3.13 14.84
C ARG A 22 0.62 -4.45 14.81
N TYR A 23 0.05 -5.51 14.24
CA TYR A 23 0.70 -6.81 14.12
C TYR A 23 1.89 -6.82 13.15
N ILE A 24 1.79 -6.08 12.05
CA ILE A 24 2.85 -6.05 11.03
C ILE A 24 4.03 -5.18 11.50
N VAL A 25 3.76 -4.12 12.28
CA VAL A 25 4.80 -3.28 12.87
C VAL A 25 5.63 -4.08 13.87
N ARG A 26 6.91 -4.29 13.57
CA ARG A 26 7.85 -5.03 14.42
C ARG A 26 9.12 -4.24 14.64
N ARG A 27 9.73 -4.40 15.81
CA ARG A 27 11.02 -3.80 16.13
C ARG A 27 12.14 -4.40 15.28
N TRP A 28 13.24 -3.66 15.15
CA TRP A 28 14.49 -4.09 14.51
C TRP A 28 14.43 -4.24 12.98
N LEU A 29 13.34 -3.80 12.35
CA LEU A 29 13.16 -3.72 10.91
C LEU A 29 12.97 -2.26 10.50
N THR A 30 13.24 -1.92 9.25
CA THR A 30 12.88 -0.62 8.68
C THR A 30 11.46 -0.67 8.16
N LEU A 31 10.64 0.29 8.57
CA LEU A 31 9.34 0.57 7.98
C LEU A 31 9.53 1.52 6.79
N ILE A 32 8.95 1.16 5.64
CA ILE A 32 9.00 1.92 4.41
C ILE A 32 7.58 2.17 3.93
N GLU A 33 7.16 3.42 3.98
CA GLU A 33 5.84 3.87 3.53
C GLU A 33 5.94 4.70 2.25
N ALA A 34 4.92 4.58 1.40
CA ALA A 34 4.72 5.39 0.20
C ALA A 34 3.22 5.65 0.00
N HIS A 35 2.89 6.79 -0.60
CA HIS A 35 1.54 7.09 -1.06
C HIS A 35 1.60 7.69 -2.47
N VAL A 36 0.51 7.55 -3.21
CA VAL A 36 0.33 8.13 -4.55
C VAL A 36 -1.13 8.50 -4.73
N ASP A 37 -1.36 9.65 -5.35
CA ASP A 37 -2.67 10.05 -5.87
C ASP A 37 -2.76 9.64 -7.34
N VAL A 38 -3.73 8.81 -7.69
CA VAL A 38 -3.91 8.29 -9.04
C VAL A 38 -5.33 8.59 -9.51
N LYS A 39 -5.44 8.88 -10.80
CA LYS A 39 -6.72 8.98 -11.50
C LYS A 39 -6.91 7.73 -12.35
N THR A 40 -8.01 7.02 -12.12
CA THR A 40 -8.40 5.82 -12.88
C THR A 40 -9.00 6.20 -14.24
N THR A 41 -9.20 5.22 -15.11
CA THR A 41 -9.76 5.42 -16.46
C THR A 41 -11.23 5.87 -16.46
N ASP A 42 -12.01 5.42 -15.47
CA ASP A 42 -13.39 5.84 -15.18
C ASP A 42 -13.48 7.14 -14.36
N ASN A 43 -12.39 7.91 -14.29
CA ASN A 43 -12.32 9.28 -13.76
C ASN A 43 -12.48 9.39 -12.23
N TYR A 44 -12.32 8.30 -11.46
CA TYR A 44 -12.15 8.40 -10.01
C TYR A 44 -10.74 8.86 -9.66
N THR A 45 -10.62 9.60 -8.56
CA THR A 45 -9.33 9.99 -7.98
C THR A 45 -9.16 9.28 -6.63
N LEU A 46 -8.11 8.48 -6.53
CA LEU A 46 -7.84 7.63 -5.36
C LEU A 46 -6.48 7.96 -4.78
N ARG A 47 -6.39 7.97 -3.45
CA ARG A 47 -5.12 7.98 -2.73
C ARG A 47 -4.81 6.59 -2.25
N MET A 48 -3.77 5.99 -2.81
CA MET A 48 -3.29 4.68 -2.40
C MET A 48 -2.13 4.81 -1.43
N PHE A 49 -2.12 3.96 -0.41
CA PHE A 49 -1.04 3.83 0.56
C PHE A 49 -0.39 2.46 0.46
N CYS A 50 0.93 2.40 0.60
CA CYS A 50 1.68 1.15 0.63
C CYS A 50 2.65 1.16 1.82
N ILE A 51 2.64 0.06 2.58
CA ILE A 51 3.48 -0.16 3.76
C ILE A 51 4.33 -1.41 3.51
N ALA A 52 5.64 -1.29 3.66
CA ALA A 52 6.59 -2.38 3.52
C ALA A 52 7.56 -2.42 4.71
N PHE A 53 8.08 -3.61 4.98
CA PHE A 53 9.10 -3.83 6.01
C PHE A 53 10.29 -4.57 5.41
N THR A 54 11.49 -4.25 5.87
CA THR A 54 12.68 -5.07 5.56
C THR A 54 12.52 -6.47 6.16
N LYS A 55 12.93 -7.51 5.43
CA LYS A 55 12.87 -8.90 5.90
C LYS A 55 14.24 -9.39 6.33
N ARG A 56 14.32 -10.03 7.50
CA ARG A 56 15.53 -10.72 7.96
C ARG A 56 15.82 -11.91 7.05
N ARG A 57 17.07 -12.06 6.61
CA ARG A 57 17.49 -13.21 5.80
C ARG A 57 17.63 -14.47 6.67
N PRO A 58 17.38 -15.68 6.14
CA PRO A 58 17.76 -16.90 6.84
C PRO A 58 19.27 -16.85 7.11
N ASN A 59 19.68 -17.24 8.32
CA ASN A 59 21.06 -17.22 8.82
C ASN A 59 21.68 -15.84 9.11
N GLN A 60 20.89 -14.75 9.11
CA GLN A 60 21.40 -13.45 9.54
C GLN A 60 21.66 -13.44 11.06
N VAL A 61 22.92 -13.28 11.49
CA VAL A 61 23.32 -13.23 12.92
C VAL A 61 22.80 -11.96 13.59
N LYS A 62 22.91 -10.80 12.93
CA LYS A 62 22.46 -9.51 13.47
C LYS A 62 20.94 -9.50 13.68
N ARG A 63 20.50 -9.10 14.88
CA ARG A 63 19.07 -8.96 15.21
C ARG A 63 18.37 -7.87 14.37
N THR A 64 19.10 -6.82 14.00
CA THR A 64 18.55 -5.70 13.22
C THR A 64 18.73 -5.88 11.72
N CYS A 65 17.70 -5.51 10.96
CA CYS A 65 17.69 -5.46 9.51
C CYS A 65 17.27 -4.03 9.12
N TYR A 66 18.23 -3.10 9.15
CA TYR A 66 17.99 -1.72 8.78
C TYR A 66 18.47 -1.44 7.36
N ALA A 67 17.61 -0.81 6.55
CA ALA A 67 17.95 -0.35 5.21
C ALA A 67 18.61 1.04 5.29
N GLN A 68 19.59 1.28 4.41
CA GLN A 68 20.19 2.60 4.29
C GLN A 68 19.20 3.58 3.64
N SER A 69 19.35 4.88 3.93
CA SER A 69 18.45 5.91 3.38
C SER A 69 18.39 5.94 1.85
N SER A 70 19.50 5.61 1.18
CA SER A 70 19.57 5.46 -0.28
C SER A 70 18.66 4.32 -0.78
N GLN A 71 18.72 3.16 -0.14
CA GLN A 71 17.88 2.00 -0.45
C GLN A 71 16.41 2.30 -0.18
N ILE A 72 16.08 2.96 0.93
CA ILE A 72 14.71 3.37 1.25
C ILE A 72 14.14 4.27 0.15
N ARG A 73 14.91 5.23 -0.35
CA ARG A 73 14.50 6.12 -1.46
C ARG A 73 14.25 5.35 -2.75
N GLN A 74 15.13 4.41 -3.10
CA GLN A 74 14.99 3.56 -4.29
C GLN A 74 13.74 2.66 -4.20
N ILE A 75 13.53 2.02 -3.05
CA ILE A 75 12.35 1.18 -2.81
C ILE A 75 11.07 2.02 -2.91
N ARG A 76 11.01 3.20 -2.26
CA ARG A 76 9.86 4.10 -2.36
C ARG A 76 9.57 4.54 -3.80
N ARG A 77 10.61 4.81 -4.59
CA ARG A 77 10.44 5.14 -6.02
C ARG A 77 9.77 3.99 -6.76
N LYS A 78 10.24 2.75 -6.56
CA LYS A 78 9.69 1.57 -7.23
C LYS A 78 8.27 1.22 -6.76
N MET A 79 7.98 1.40 -5.46
CA MET A 79 6.63 1.26 -4.92
C MET A 79 5.66 2.20 -5.63
N ARG A 80 6.00 3.50 -5.71
CA ARG A 80 5.14 4.48 -6.41
C ARG A 80 4.99 4.18 -7.89
N GLU A 81 6.07 3.80 -8.57
CA GLU A 81 6.04 3.43 -9.99
C GLU A 81 5.07 2.28 -10.26
N ILE A 82 5.14 1.20 -9.47
CA ILE A 82 4.24 0.05 -9.63
C ILE A 82 2.79 0.46 -9.31
N MET A 83 2.56 1.23 -8.24
CA MET A 83 1.22 1.69 -7.87
C MET A 83 0.58 2.51 -8.99
N VAL A 84 1.31 3.48 -9.56
CA VAL A 84 0.83 4.28 -10.69
C VAL A 84 0.48 3.37 -11.87
N ASN A 85 1.43 2.54 -12.29
CA ASN A 85 1.27 1.71 -13.49
C ASN A 85 0.08 0.77 -13.42
N GLN A 86 -0.25 0.24 -12.24
CA GLN A 86 -1.39 -0.66 -12.06
C GLN A 86 -2.72 0.09 -11.98
N ALA A 87 -2.76 1.27 -11.33
CA ALA A 87 -4.01 1.98 -11.12
C ALA A 87 -4.41 2.91 -12.27
N THR A 88 -3.48 3.36 -13.12
CA THR A 88 -3.81 4.21 -14.27
C THR A 88 -4.42 3.46 -15.45
N THR A 89 -4.28 2.14 -15.49
CA THR A 89 -4.71 1.31 -16.63
C THR A 89 -6.05 0.61 -16.42
N CYS A 90 -6.62 0.70 -15.21
CA CYS A 90 -7.81 -0.03 -14.80
C CYS A 90 -8.93 0.92 -14.34
N ASP A 91 -10.17 0.47 -14.55
CA ASP A 91 -11.36 1.08 -13.95
C ASP A 91 -11.49 0.67 -12.48
N LEU A 92 -12.32 1.35 -11.69
CA LEU A 92 -12.53 1.00 -10.28
C LEU A 92 -13.16 -0.39 -10.07
N LYS A 93 -13.82 -0.91 -11.11
CA LYS A 93 -14.50 -2.21 -11.08
C LYS A 93 -13.53 -3.39 -11.24
N ASP A 94 -12.41 -3.19 -11.93
CA ASP A 94 -11.45 -4.23 -12.32
C ASP A 94 -10.28 -4.32 -11.32
#